data_AF-A0A453FMU9-F1
#
_entry.id   AF-A0A453FMU9-F1
#
_cell.length_a   1.000
_cell.length_b   1.000
_cell.length_c   1.000
_cell.angle_alpha   90.00
_cell.angle_beta   90.00
_cell.angle_gamma   90.00
#
_symmetry.space_group_name_H-M   'P 1'
#
loop_
_entity.id
_entity.type
_entity.pdbx_description
1 polymer ?
#
loop_
_entity_poly.entity_id
_entity_poly.type
_entity_poly.pdbx_seq_one_letter_code
_entity_poly.pdbx_strand_id
1 'polypeptide(L)'
;MSLVHDSVEAVDQNNIAESASQDTSSSQSIERKKIAADDSSLLEKDPVAKIILPVEPLELRSMLLAMVHTFPRTLEGLVLNILGPTGAEILTRKFDEMDQQTTTEEQTEFYKTFYTAFDDQYAAMDALLNRKELFSFQVFQSVLDQYLRVHVDRPS
;
A
#
# COMPACT_ATOMS: atom_id res chain seq x y z
N MET A 1 -19.00 -37.41 7.42
CA MET A 1 -18.11 -38.33 8.16
C MET A 1 -17.77 -37.66 9.48
N SER A 2 -18.36 -38.16 10.56
CA SER A 2 -18.20 -37.69 11.94
C SER A 2 -17.06 -38.48 12.58
N LEU A 3 -16.10 -37.81 13.20
CA LEU A 3 -15.01 -38.45 13.95
C LEU A 3 -15.25 -38.21 15.44
N VAL A 4 -15.66 -39.29 16.10
CA VAL A 4 -15.78 -39.42 17.55
C VAL A 4 -14.46 -39.90 18.15
N HIS A 5 -14.22 -39.41 19.37
CA HIS A 5 -13.15 -39.64 20.33
C HIS A 5 -12.65 -41.09 20.45
N ASP A 6 -11.36 -41.29 20.78
CA ASP A 6 -11.02 -41.85 22.09
C ASP A 6 -9.56 -41.63 22.49
N SER A 7 -9.35 -41.77 23.79
CA SER A 7 -8.29 -41.27 24.66
C SER A 7 -7.25 -42.35 24.96
N VAL A 8 -6.11 -41.98 25.57
CA VAL A 8 -5.56 -42.55 26.83
C VAL A 8 -4.05 -42.29 26.95
N GLU A 9 -3.71 -41.82 28.15
CA GLU A 9 -2.39 -41.50 28.71
C GLU A 9 -1.46 -42.71 28.88
N ALA A 10 -0.14 -42.47 28.93
CA ALA A 10 0.69 -42.56 30.15
C ALA A 10 2.19 -42.79 29.85
N VAL A 11 3.04 -41.93 30.43
CA VAL A 11 4.25 -42.25 31.27
C VAL A 11 5.39 -43.03 30.55
N ASP A 12 6.67 -42.65 30.52
CA ASP A 12 7.58 -42.19 31.58
C ASP A 12 8.94 -41.71 31.00
N GLN A 13 9.65 -40.90 31.79
CA GLN A 13 11.12 -40.81 31.96
C GLN A 13 12.08 -40.82 30.74
N ASN A 14 12.84 -39.71 30.58
CA ASN A 14 14.28 -39.72 30.89
C ASN A 14 14.91 -38.31 30.83
N ASN A 15 15.45 -37.87 31.96
CA ASN A 15 16.41 -36.77 32.09
C ASN A 15 17.76 -37.19 31.53
N ILE A 16 18.36 -36.43 30.60
CA ILE A 16 19.81 -36.43 30.36
C ILE A 16 20.29 -35.00 30.07
N ALA A 17 20.97 -34.46 31.08
CA ALA A 17 22.21 -33.69 31.12
C ALA A 17 22.43 -32.45 30.21
N GLU A 18 22.79 -31.39 30.93
CA GLU A 18 23.56 -30.19 30.60
C GLU A 18 24.67 -30.36 29.56
N SER A 19 24.86 -29.31 28.75
CA SER A 19 26.20 -28.88 28.33
C SER A 19 26.22 -27.37 28.13
N ALA A 20 27.00 -26.71 28.98
CA ALA A 20 27.34 -25.31 28.88
C ALA A 20 28.30 -25.05 27.70
N SER A 21 28.08 -23.96 26.98
CA SER A 21 29.17 -23.14 26.45
C SER A 21 28.69 -21.71 26.31
N GLN A 22 29.22 -20.86 27.18
CA GLN A 22 29.28 -19.43 26.99
C GLN A 22 30.26 -19.16 25.86
N ASP A 23 29.83 -18.47 24.81
CA ASP A 23 30.71 -17.63 24.03
C ASP A 23 30.11 -16.23 23.95
N THR A 24 30.75 -15.35 24.70
CA THR A 24 30.58 -13.91 24.69
C THR A 24 31.15 -13.37 23.38
N SER A 25 30.34 -12.76 22.52
CA SER A 25 30.84 -11.72 21.63
C SER A 25 29.74 -10.81 21.10
N SER A 26 29.83 -9.55 21.54
CA SER A 26 29.28 -8.32 20.96
C SER A 26 27.86 -8.38 20.40
N SER A 27 26.93 -7.92 21.22
CA SER A 27 25.70 -7.26 20.77
C SER A 27 26.08 -6.00 19.98
N GLN A 28 26.45 -6.18 18.71
CA GLN A 28 26.50 -5.07 17.77
C GLN A 28 25.05 -4.72 17.50
N SER A 29 24.55 -3.77 18.30
CA SER A 29 23.37 -3.01 17.98
C SER A 29 23.63 -2.37 16.63
N ILE A 30 23.23 -3.07 15.56
CA ILE A 30 22.99 -2.45 14.28
C ILE A 30 21.91 -1.43 14.59
N GLU A 31 22.37 -0.21 14.79
CA GLU A 31 21.58 0.99 14.89
C GLU A 31 20.53 0.87 13.79
N ARG A 32 19.29 0.61 14.20
CA ARG A 32 18.12 0.58 13.32
C ARG A 32 17.99 1.99 12.81
N LYS A 33 18.77 2.34 11.78
CA LYS A 33 18.60 3.55 11.01
C LYS A 33 17.22 3.40 10.37
N LYS A 34 16.27 4.07 11.03
CA LYS A 34 14.85 4.13 10.76
C LYS A 34 14.59 4.02 9.25
N ILE A 35 13.85 2.98 8.86
CA ILE A 35 13.38 2.68 7.49
C ILE A 35 12.54 3.85 6.90
N ALA A 36 12.22 4.87 7.69
CA ALA A 36 11.37 6.00 7.29
C ALA A 36 12.04 7.11 6.45
N ALA A 37 13.33 7.02 6.11
CA ALA A 37 14.00 8.14 5.42
C ALA A 37 13.65 8.23 3.92
N ASP A 38 13.46 7.10 3.23
CA ASP A 38 13.24 7.10 1.77
C ASP A 38 11.77 7.31 1.39
N ASP A 39 10.82 6.74 2.14
CA ASP A 39 9.38 6.98 1.92
C ASP A 39 9.03 8.46 2.12
N SER A 40 9.72 9.14 3.04
CA SER A 40 9.59 10.59 3.24
C SER A 40 9.99 11.37 1.99
N SER A 41 10.97 10.90 1.23
CA SER A 41 11.48 11.63 0.05
C SER A 41 10.53 11.60 -1.15
N LEU A 42 9.83 10.48 -1.36
CA LEU A 42 8.85 10.34 -2.43
C LEU A 42 7.59 11.15 -2.10
N LEU A 43 7.11 11.04 -0.86
CA LEU A 43 6.00 11.84 -0.37
C LEU A 43 6.32 13.34 -0.36
N GLU A 44 7.55 13.73 -0.05
CA GLU A 44 7.96 15.14 -0.05
C GLU A 44 7.85 15.79 -1.43
N LYS A 45 8.07 15.02 -2.50
CA LYS A 45 8.06 15.48 -3.88
C LYS A 45 6.67 15.51 -4.52
N ASP A 46 5.68 14.86 -3.91
CA ASP A 46 4.32 14.77 -4.44
C ASP A 46 3.34 15.61 -3.60
N PRO A 47 2.97 16.83 -4.04
CA PRO A 47 2.06 17.69 -3.29
C PRO A 47 0.63 17.13 -3.22
N VAL A 48 0.21 16.34 -4.21
CA VAL A 48 -1.13 15.72 -4.22
C VAL A 48 -1.17 14.59 -3.19
N ALA A 49 -0.13 13.76 -3.13
CA ALA A 49 0.03 12.74 -2.10
C ALA A 49 -0.13 13.30 -0.68
N LYS A 50 0.51 14.45 -0.41
CA LYS A 50 0.41 15.13 0.90
C LYS A 50 -1.00 15.59 1.25
N ILE A 51 -1.80 15.95 0.24
CA ILE A 51 -3.19 16.36 0.43
C ILE A 51 -4.09 15.15 0.70
N ILE A 52 -3.90 14.05 -0.04
CA ILE A 52 -4.76 12.86 0.06
C ILE A 52 -4.43 12.03 1.31
N LEU A 53 -3.16 11.90 1.67
CA LEU A 53 -2.72 11.02 2.76
C LEU A 53 -3.45 11.22 4.11
N PRO A 54 -3.62 12.45 4.63
CA PRO A 54 -4.28 12.65 5.93
C PRO A 54 -5.80 12.55 5.87
N VAL A 55 -6.41 12.37 4.69
CA VAL A 55 -7.86 12.31 4.54
C VAL A 55 -8.36 10.90 4.88
N GLU A 56 -9.37 10.83 5.73
CA GLU A 56 -9.99 9.55 6.07
C GLU A 56 -10.71 8.93 4.86
N PRO A 57 -10.76 7.59 4.72
CA PRO A 57 -11.30 6.94 3.53
C PRO A 57 -12.72 7.38 3.17
N LEU A 58 -13.61 7.47 4.15
CA LEU A 58 -15.01 7.87 3.92
C LEU A 58 -15.15 9.37 3.63
N GLU A 59 -14.28 10.22 4.19
CA GLU A 59 -14.24 11.65 3.85
C GLU A 59 -13.74 11.85 2.41
N LEU A 60 -12.74 11.07 2.00
CA LEU A 60 -12.25 11.05 0.62
C LEU A 60 -13.36 10.61 -0.34
N ARG A 61 -14.11 9.55 0.00
CA ARG A 61 -15.28 9.11 -0.78
C ARG A 61 -16.27 10.26 -0.98
N SER A 62 -16.66 10.94 0.09
CA SER A 62 -17.58 12.09 0.02
C SER A 62 -17.01 13.23 -0.81
N MET A 63 -15.73 13.56 -0.66
CA MET A 63 -15.05 14.59 -1.44
C MET A 63 -15.07 14.25 -2.94
N LEU A 64 -14.70 13.02 -3.31
CA LEU A 64 -14.65 12.59 -4.71
C LEU A 64 -16.04 12.59 -5.33
N LEU A 65 -17.07 12.11 -4.63
CA LEU A 65 -18.46 12.19 -5.10
C LEU A 65 -18.90 13.66 -5.29
N ALA A 66 -18.56 14.56 -4.36
CA ALA A 66 -18.85 15.98 -4.53
C ALA A 66 -18.13 16.58 -5.75
N MET A 67 -16.88 16.17 -6.02
CA MET A 67 -16.13 16.58 -7.20
C MET A 67 -16.74 16.06 -8.50
N VAL A 68 -17.22 14.81 -8.54
CA VAL A 68 -17.93 14.26 -9.73
C VAL A 68 -19.09 15.17 -10.13
N HIS A 69 -19.86 15.66 -9.17
CA HIS A 69 -21.03 16.49 -9.45
C HIS A 69 -20.72 17.97 -9.69
N THR A 70 -19.71 18.51 -9.00
CA THR A 70 -19.47 19.97 -8.97
C THR A 70 -18.29 20.40 -9.86
N PHE A 71 -17.27 19.55 -9.95
CA PHE A 71 -16.01 19.84 -10.63
C PHE A 71 -15.46 18.62 -11.42
N PRO A 72 -16.26 17.97 -12.30
CA PRO A 72 -15.87 16.73 -12.97
C PRO A 72 -14.58 16.89 -13.78
N ARG A 73 -14.40 18.03 -14.46
CA ARG A 73 -13.17 18.33 -15.22
C ARG A 73 -11.94 18.52 -14.35
N THR A 74 -12.11 19.00 -13.12
CA THR A 74 -11.02 19.08 -12.14
C THR A 74 -10.64 17.69 -11.64
N LEU A 75 -11.62 16.82 -11.39
CA LEU A 75 -11.38 15.43 -11.02
C LEU A 75 -10.68 14.65 -12.14
N GLU A 76 -11.17 14.80 -13.38
CA GLU A 76 -10.55 14.21 -14.57
C GLU A 76 -9.11 14.71 -14.74
N GLY A 77 -8.89 16.03 -14.67
CA GLY A 77 -7.56 16.62 -14.76
C GLY A 77 -6.61 16.14 -13.65
N LEU A 78 -7.12 16.03 -12.42
CA LEU A 78 -6.37 15.48 -11.28
C LEU A 78 -5.90 14.06 -11.59
N VAL A 79 -6.84 13.17 -11.93
CA VAL A 79 -6.57 11.75 -12.13
C VAL A 79 -5.86 11.45 -13.45
N LEU A 80 -6.00 12.24 -14.50
CA LEU A 80 -5.32 11.99 -15.79
C LEU A 80 -3.98 12.70 -15.92
N ASN A 81 -3.78 13.87 -15.30
CA ASN A 81 -2.64 14.72 -15.61
C ASN A 81 -1.76 15.08 -14.40
N ILE A 82 -2.35 15.26 -13.22
CA ILE A 82 -1.64 15.86 -12.07
C ILE A 82 -1.15 14.80 -11.09
N LEU A 83 -1.92 13.72 -10.89
CA LEU A 83 -1.62 12.69 -9.91
C LEU A 83 -0.26 12.03 -10.20
N GLY A 84 0.68 12.13 -9.26
CA GLY A 84 1.98 11.47 -9.35
C GLY A 84 1.92 9.98 -9.00
N PRO A 85 3.03 9.24 -9.13
CA PRO A 85 3.10 7.83 -8.75
C PRO A 85 2.74 7.60 -7.27
N THR A 86 3.30 8.42 -6.37
CA THR A 86 3.02 8.34 -4.93
C THR A 86 1.56 8.69 -4.63
N GLY A 87 1.03 9.74 -5.25
CA GLY A 87 -0.38 10.10 -5.13
C GLY A 87 -1.31 8.98 -5.62
N ALA A 88 -0.96 8.30 -6.72
CA ALA A 88 -1.74 7.20 -7.25
C ALA A 88 -1.79 6.00 -6.29
N GLU A 89 -0.64 5.59 -5.75
CA GLU A 89 -0.59 4.52 -4.75
C GLU A 89 -1.46 4.85 -3.53
N ILE A 90 -1.30 6.05 -2.97
CA ILE A 90 -2.08 6.48 -1.79
C ILE A 90 -3.59 6.53 -2.12
N LEU A 91 -3.96 7.08 -3.27
CA LEU A 91 -5.36 7.13 -3.69
C LEU A 91 -5.96 5.73 -3.84
N THR A 92 -5.25 4.80 -4.50
CA THR A 92 -5.74 3.43 -4.68
C THR A 92 -5.78 2.66 -3.37
N ARG A 93 -4.84 2.91 -2.45
CA ARG A 93 -4.90 2.34 -1.10
C ARG A 93 -6.11 2.85 -0.33
N LYS A 94 -6.46 4.13 -0.48
CA LYS A 94 -7.69 4.69 0.12
C LYS A 94 -8.94 4.05 -0.47
N PHE A 95 -8.95 3.71 -1.76
CA PHE A 95 -10.04 2.93 -2.36
C PHE A 95 -10.17 1.55 -1.71
N ASP A 96 -9.06 0.83 -1.51
CA ASP A 96 -9.06 -0.46 -0.80
C ASP A 96 -9.59 -0.31 0.65
N GLU A 97 -9.21 0.76 1.35
CA GLU A 97 -9.68 1.08 2.71
C GLU A 97 -11.18 1.46 2.74
N MET A 98 -11.69 2.12 1.70
CA MET A 98 -13.11 2.44 1.54
C MET A 98 -13.94 1.18 1.33
N ASP A 99 -13.45 0.27 0.49
CA ASP A 99 -14.15 -0.98 0.17
C ASP A 99 -14.26 -1.88 1.40
N GLN A 100 -13.26 -1.87 2.30
CA GLN A 100 -13.33 -2.59 3.58
C GLN A 100 -14.39 -2.03 4.54
N GLN A 101 -14.82 -0.78 4.36
CA GLN A 101 -15.73 -0.07 5.27
C GLN A 101 -17.15 0.10 4.70
N THR A 102 -17.42 -0.40 3.50
CA THR A 102 -18.68 -0.19 2.78
C THR A 102 -19.26 -1.50 2.25
N THR A 103 -20.57 -1.53 1.99
CA THR A 103 -21.20 -2.73 1.39
C THR A 103 -20.89 -2.83 -0.11
N THR A 104 -21.04 -4.02 -0.69
CA THR A 104 -20.84 -4.23 -2.13
C THR A 104 -21.70 -3.30 -3.00
N GLU A 105 -22.93 -3.02 -2.57
CA GLU A 105 -23.83 -2.09 -3.26
C GLU A 105 -23.28 -0.66 -3.23
N GLU A 106 -22.81 -0.21 -2.07
CA GLU A 106 -22.22 1.12 -1.88
C GLU A 106 -20.92 1.31 -2.68
N GLN A 107 -20.09 0.26 -2.75
CA GLN A 107 -18.89 0.21 -3.58
C GLN A 107 -19.26 0.32 -5.06
N THR A 108 -20.21 -0.50 -5.52
CA THR A 108 -20.68 -0.52 -6.91
C THR A 108 -21.22 0.84 -7.32
N GLU A 109 -22.04 1.46 -6.47
CA GLU A 109 -22.58 2.80 -6.70
C GLU A 109 -21.49 3.86 -6.75
N PHE A 110 -20.53 3.81 -5.81
CA PHE A 110 -19.40 4.73 -5.78
C PHE A 110 -18.60 4.66 -7.09
N TYR A 111 -18.10 3.49 -7.47
CA TYR A 111 -17.25 3.37 -8.67
C TYR A 111 -18.02 3.71 -9.95
N LYS A 112 -19.27 3.27 -10.06
CA LYS A 112 -20.13 3.63 -11.20
C LYS A 112 -20.25 5.14 -11.32
N THR A 113 -20.47 5.84 -10.20
CA THR A 113 -20.62 7.30 -10.16
C THR A 113 -19.28 8.00 -10.42
N PHE A 114 -18.22 7.58 -9.75
CA PHE A 114 -16.87 8.11 -9.91
C PHE A 114 -16.42 8.11 -11.36
N TYR A 115 -16.60 6.98 -12.05
CA TYR A 115 -16.18 6.85 -13.45
C TYR A 115 -17.04 7.66 -14.44
N THR A 116 -18.19 8.24 -14.02
CA THR A 116 -18.93 9.16 -14.90
C THR A 116 -18.24 10.52 -15.11
N ALA A 117 -17.25 10.86 -14.28
CA ALA A 117 -16.50 12.11 -14.42
C ALA A 117 -15.49 12.11 -15.59
N PHE A 118 -15.26 10.96 -16.22
CA PHE A 118 -14.23 10.77 -17.26
C PHE A 118 -14.87 10.52 -18.61
N ASP A 119 -14.39 11.22 -19.64
CA ASP A 119 -14.83 10.99 -21.03
C ASP A 119 -14.43 9.58 -21.50
N ASP A 120 -13.26 9.09 -21.08
CA ASP A 120 -12.78 7.73 -21.29
C ASP A 120 -12.40 7.08 -19.95
N GLN A 121 -13.25 6.15 -19.49
CA GLN A 121 -13.06 5.43 -18.23
C GLN A 121 -11.83 4.51 -18.25
N TYR A 122 -11.49 3.96 -19.42
CA TYR A 122 -10.32 3.09 -19.57
C TYR A 122 -9.03 3.88 -19.49
N ALA A 123 -9.00 5.09 -20.07
CA ALA A 123 -7.85 5.98 -19.92
C ALA A 123 -7.60 6.36 -18.45
N ALA A 124 -8.66 6.59 -17.66
CA ALA A 124 -8.53 6.86 -16.23
C ALA A 124 -7.98 5.66 -15.46
N MET A 125 -8.50 4.46 -15.74
CA MET A 125 -8.01 3.21 -15.15
C MET A 125 -6.54 2.96 -15.50
N ASP A 126 -6.18 3.08 -16.78
CA ASP A 126 -4.81 2.90 -17.25
C ASP A 126 -3.87 3.93 -16.62
N ALA A 127 -4.29 5.19 -16.48
CA ALA A 127 -3.49 6.22 -15.82
C ALA A 127 -3.20 5.87 -14.35
N LEU A 128 -4.20 5.38 -13.61
CA LEU A 128 -4.02 4.93 -12.23
C LEU A 128 -3.09 3.72 -12.15
N LEU A 129 -3.32 2.71 -12.99
CA LEU A 129 -2.52 1.48 -13.02
C LEU A 129 -1.06 1.76 -13.37
N ASN A 130 -0.80 2.49 -14.46
CA ASN A 130 0.55 2.81 -14.91
C ASN A 130 1.34 3.60 -13.85
N ARG A 131 0.68 4.48 -13.10
CA ARG A 131 1.31 5.25 -12.03
C ARG A 131 1.61 4.41 -10.80
N LYS A 132 0.73 3.47 -10.46
CA LYS A 132 0.96 2.50 -9.38
C LYS A 132 2.15 1.58 -9.70
N GLU A 133 2.25 1.12 -10.94
CA GLU A 133 3.41 0.36 -11.41
C GLU A 133 4.70 1.19 -11.36
N LEU A 134 4.64 2.46 -11.78
CA LEU A 134 5.78 3.37 -11.68
C LEU A 134 6.19 3.62 -10.22
N PHE A 135 5.24 3.75 -9.29
CA PHE A 135 5.54 3.84 -7.87
C PHE A 135 6.26 2.59 -7.36
N SER A 136 5.75 1.40 -7.71
CA SER A 136 6.37 0.13 -7.35
C SER A 136 7.79 0.02 -7.88
N PHE A 137 8.03 0.49 -9.11
CA PHE A 137 9.36 0.55 -9.70
C PHE A 137 10.29 1.52 -8.94
N GLN A 138 9.81 2.70 -8.55
CA GLN A 138 10.59 3.67 -7.76
C GLN A 138 10.98 3.12 -6.38
N VAL A 139 10.05 2.43 -5.70
CA VAL A 139 10.32 1.77 -4.42
C VAL A 139 11.36 0.68 -4.60
N PHE A 140 11.22 -0.16 -5.64
CA PHE A 140 12.19 -1.21 -5.94
C PHE A 140 13.59 -0.65 -6.22
N GLN A 141 13.69 0.40 -7.04
CA GLN A 141 14.96 1.10 -7.29
C GLN A 141 15.58 1.64 -6.01
N SER A 142 14.77 2.24 -5.12
CA SER A 142 15.25 2.78 -3.84
C SER A 142 15.83 1.68 -2.95
N VAL A 143 15.19 0.50 -2.92
CA VAL A 143 15.71 -0.68 -2.21
C VAL A 143 17.03 -1.16 -2.84
N LEU A 144 17.12 -1.27 -4.17
CA LEU A 144 18.36 -1.68 -4.82
C LEU A 144 19.51 -0.70 -4.58
N ASP A 145 19.24 0.60 -4.63
CA ASP A 145 20.23 1.63 -4.37
C ASP A 145 20.71 1.60 -2.91
N GLN A 146 19.77 1.57 -1.97
CA GLN A 146 20.05 1.60 -0.54
C GLN A 146 20.84 0.37 -0.06
N TYR A 147 20.49 -0.83 -0.55
CA TYR A 147 21.05 -2.08 -0.04
C TYR A 147 22.14 -2.69 -0.92
N LEU A 148 22.09 -2.46 -2.24
CA LEU A 148 23.01 -3.08 -3.20
C LEU A 148 23.88 -2.06 -3.94
N ARG A 149 23.59 -0.76 -3.87
CA ARG A 149 24.25 0.31 -4.66
C ARG A 149 24.21 0.02 -6.17
N VAL A 150 23.12 -0.58 -6.62
CA VAL A 150 22.88 -0.89 -8.04
C VAL A 150 21.84 0.08 -8.59
N HIS A 151 22.18 0.77 -9.67
CA HIS A 151 21.24 1.59 -10.43
C HIS A 151 20.65 0.76 -11.58
N VAL A 152 19.32 0.73 -11.68
CA VAL A 152 18.59 0.02 -12.74
C VAL A 152 17.82 1.05 -13.55
N ASP A 153 18.11 1.15 -14.85
CA ASP A 153 17.29 1.95 -15.76
C ASP A 153 15.97 1.24 -16.08
N ARG A 154 14.91 2.02 -16.32
CA ARG A 154 13.60 1.44 -16.68
C ARG A 154 13.73 0.70 -18.02
N PRO A 155 13.32 -0.58 -18.10
CA PRO A 155 13.24 -1.25 -19.40
C PRO A 155 12.21 -0.54 -20.28
N SER A 156 12.63 -0.21 -21.50
CA SER A 156 11.85 0.47 -22.54
C SER A 156 10.69 -0.36 -23.05
#